data_AF-A0AAV0QGJ4-F1
#
_entry.id   AF-A0AAV0QGJ4-F1
#
_cell.length_a   1.000
_cell.length_b   1.000
_cell.length_c   1.000
_cell.angle_alpha   90.00
_cell.angle_beta   90.00
_cell.angle_gamma   90.00
#
_symmetry.space_group_name_H-M   'P 1'
#
loop_
_entity.id
_entity.type
_entity.pdbx_description
1 polymer ?
#
loop_
_entity_poly.entity_id
_entity_poly.type
_entity_poly.pdbx_seq_one_letter_code
_entity_poly.pdbx_strand_id
1 'polypeptide(L)' 'MDAAAAAPAAAAGVGTQANRCSQCRKRVGLTGFNCRCGMVFCGGHRYPEQHSCGFDFKSMGKEQIAKANPVVKGEKLHKI' A
#
# COMPACT_ATOMS: atom_id res chain seq x y z
N MET A 1 3.50 26.64 -42.30
CA MET A 1 2.19 25.96 -42.32
C MET A 1 2.37 24.62 -42.96
N ASP A 2 2.91 23.66 -42.23
CA ASP A 2 2.70 22.25 -42.51
C ASP A 2 2.63 21.53 -41.17
N ALA A 3 1.46 20.94 -40.92
CA ALA A 3 1.12 20.23 -39.70
C ALA A 3 1.49 18.76 -39.89
N ALA A 4 2.31 18.21 -39.00
CA ALA A 4 2.52 16.77 -38.92
C ALA A 4 2.04 16.26 -37.56
N ALA A 5 1.07 15.37 -37.64
CA ALA A 5 0.23 14.87 -36.58
C ALA A 5 0.89 13.82 -35.67
N ALA A 6 0.34 13.76 -34.45
CA ALA A 6 0.15 12.64 -33.53
C ALA A 6 0.85 11.28 -33.76
N ALA A 7 1.36 10.73 -32.65
CA ALA A 7 1.24 9.30 -32.36
C ALA A 7 0.95 9.09 -30.86
N PRO A 8 -0.11 8.34 -30.50
CA PRO A 8 -0.40 7.99 -29.11
C PRO A 8 0.55 6.87 -28.66
N ALA A 9 1.12 7.02 -27.47
CA ALA A 9 1.88 5.95 -26.84
C ALA A 9 0.94 4.78 -26.50
N ALA A 10 1.13 3.70 -27.26
CA ALA A 10 0.60 2.36 -27.14
C ALA A 10 -0.08 2.01 -25.79
N ALA A 11 -1.40 1.77 -25.87
CA ALA A 11 -2.10 0.91 -24.94
C ALA A 11 -1.55 -0.52 -25.08
N ALA A 12 -0.62 -0.89 -24.20
CA ALA A 12 -0.18 -2.27 -24.05
C ALA A 12 -1.38 -3.10 -23.58
N GLY A 13 -1.63 -4.19 -24.31
CA GLY A 13 -2.85 -4.98 -24.23
C GLY A 13 -3.29 -5.33 -22.82
N VAL A 14 -4.55 -5.02 -22.51
CA VAL A 14 -5.26 -5.49 -21.31
C VAL A 14 -5.59 -6.97 -21.50
N GLY A 15 -4.57 -7.82 -21.48
CA GLY A 15 -4.76 -9.20 -21.06
C GLY A 15 -5.25 -9.12 -19.63
N THR A 16 -6.49 -9.51 -19.36
CA THR A 16 -7.05 -9.55 -18.01
C THR A 16 -6.22 -10.52 -17.18
N GLN A 17 -5.10 -10.05 -16.62
CA GLN A 17 -4.32 -10.82 -15.66
C GLN A 17 -5.31 -11.13 -14.54
N ALA A 18 -5.65 -12.41 -14.41
CA ALA A 18 -6.60 -12.85 -13.43
C ALA A 18 -5.99 -12.53 -12.06
N ASN A 19 -6.41 -11.41 -11.47
CA ASN A 19 -6.03 -11.06 -10.11
C ASN A 19 -6.48 -12.22 -9.22
N ARG A 20 -5.51 -12.91 -8.64
CA ARG A 20 -5.72 -14.06 -7.75
C ARG A 20 -5.10 -13.75 -6.41
N CYS A 21 -5.70 -14.29 -5.36
CA CYS A 21 -5.15 -14.21 -4.02
C CYS A 21 -3.79 -14.92 -3.97
N SER A 22 -2.78 -14.27 -3.43
CA SER A 22 -1.43 -14.85 -3.36
C SER A 22 -1.34 -16.02 -2.35
N GLN A 23 -2.27 -16.08 -1.39
CA GLN A 23 -2.35 -17.17 -0.39
C GLN A 23 -3.16 -18.38 -0.89
N CYS A 24 -4.41 -18.17 -1.35
CA CYS A 24 -5.33 -19.26 -1.70
C CYS A 24 -5.62 -19.40 -3.20
N ARG A 25 -4.99 -18.58 -4.05
CA ARG A 25 -5.15 -18.53 -5.52
C ARG A 25 -6.59 -18.34 -6.03
N LYS A 26 -7.56 -18.08 -5.15
CA LYS A 26 -8.93 -17.70 -5.52
C LYS A 26 -8.90 -16.46 -6.41
N ARG A 27 -9.69 -16.44 -7.47
CA ARG A 27 -9.86 -15.23 -8.31
C ARG A 27 -10.47 -14.12 -7.46
N VAL A 28 -9.82 -12.96 -7.40
CA VAL A 28 -10.27 -11.78 -6.66
C VAL A 28 -10.83 -10.69 -7.58
N GLY A 29 -10.59 -10.78 -8.89
CA GLY A 29 -11.18 -9.86 -9.87
C GLY A 29 -10.79 -8.40 -9.59
N LEU A 30 -11.77 -7.50 -9.64
CA LEU A 30 -11.59 -6.07 -9.37
C LEU A 30 -11.47 -5.75 -7.86
N THR A 31 -11.96 -6.63 -6.98
CA THR A 31 -12.05 -6.41 -5.53
C THR A 31 -10.87 -7.00 -4.75
N GLY A 32 -9.72 -7.16 -5.41
CA GLY A 32 -8.49 -7.59 -4.74
C GLY A 32 -7.99 -6.56 -3.74
N PHE A 33 -7.53 -7.03 -2.57
CA PHE A 33 -6.90 -6.17 -1.57
C PHE A 33 -5.39 -6.18 -1.74
N ASN A 34 -4.80 -5.01 -1.95
CA ASN A 34 -3.35 -4.86 -2.02
C ASN A 34 -2.80 -4.74 -0.60
N CYS A 35 -1.91 -5.66 -0.23
CA CYS A 35 -1.17 -5.56 1.03
C CYS A 35 0.11 -4.74 0.83
N ARG A 36 0.64 -4.16 1.92
CA ARG A 36 1.89 -3.41 1.93
C ARG A 36 3.12 -4.24 1.56
N CYS A 37 3.04 -5.56 1.63
CA CYS A 37 4.05 -6.46 1.07
C CYS A 37 4.06 -6.55 -0.47
N GLY A 38 3.17 -5.83 -1.16
CA GLY A 38 3.11 -5.79 -2.63
C GLY A 38 2.26 -6.89 -3.28
N MET A 39 1.69 -7.79 -2.48
CA MET A 39 0.83 -8.87 -2.97
C MET A 39 -0.67 -8.54 -2.89
N VAL A 40 -1.46 -9.21 -3.74
CA VAL A 40 -2.93 -9.08 -3.78
C VAL A 40 -3.60 -10.28 -3.11
N PHE A 41 -4.63 -10.01 -2.31
CA PHE A 41 -5.35 -11.00 -1.51
C PHE A 41 -6.88 -10.90 -1.64
N CYS A 42 -7.57 -11.99 -1.29
CA CYS A 42 -9.03 -11.99 -1.18
C CYS A 42 -9.47 -11.50 0.22
N GLY A 43 -10.76 -11.26 0.42
CA GLY A 43 -11.29 -10.78 1.71
C GLY A 43 -10.91 -11.63 2.93
N GLY A 44 -10.71 -12.94 2.75
CA GLY A 44 -10.29 -13.85 3.82
C GLY A 44 -8.78 -13.92 4.07
N HIS A 45 -7.95 -13.25 3.26
CA HIS A 45 -6.50 -13.15 3.46
C HIS A 45 -6.02 -11.69 3.46
N ARG A 46 -6.95 -10.76 3.66
CA ARG A 46 -6.69 -9.32 3.63
C ARG A 46 -5.72 -8.90 4.74
N TYR A 47 -5.82 -9.53 5.91
CA TYR A 47 -5.06 -9.12 7.08
C TYR A 47 -3.67 -9.79 7.13
N PRO A 48 -2.64 -9.10 7.65
CA PRO A 48 -1.26 -9.60 7.70
C PRO A 48 -1.11 -10.97 8.38
N GLU A 49 -1.89 -11.24 9.42
CA GLU A 49 -1.89 -12.52 10.14
C GLU A 49 -2.39 -13.70 9.29
N GLN A 50 -3.21 -13.44 8.26
CA GLN A 50 -3.80 -14.49 7.43
C GLN A 50 -2.89 -14.96 6.30
N HIS A 51 -1.85 -14.19 5.96
CA HIS A 51 -0.90 -14.54 4.89
C HIS A 51 0.56 -14.43 5.33
N SER A 52 0.80 -14.39 6.66
CA SER A 52 2.14 -14.27 7.24
C SER A 52 2.96 -13.15 6.59
N CYS A 53 2.41 -11.94 6.60
CA CYS A 53 3.03 -10.79 5.94
C CYS A 53 4.46 -10.53 6.45
N GLY A 54 5.44 -10.55 5.54
CA GLY A 54 6.84 -10.22 5.86
C GLY A 54 7.14 -8.72 5.95
N PHE A 55 6.13 -7.85 5.85
CA PHE A 55 6.33 -6.40 5.92
C PHE A 55 6.48 -5.94 7.38
N ASP A 56 7.49 -5.11 7.66
CA ASP A 56 7.73 -4.60 9.03
C ASP A 56 6.81 -3.41 9.36
N PHE A 57 5.59 -3.75 9.80
CA PHE A 57 4.61 -2.77 10.28
C PHE A 57 5.07 -2.05 11.54
N LYS A 58 5.97 -2.64 12.35
CA LYS A 58 6.41 -2.06 13.63
C LYS A 58 7.33 -0.87 13.38
N SER A 59 8.32 -1.03 12.51
CA SER A 59 9.25 0.03 12.16
C SER A 59 8.51 1.19 11.48
N MET A 60 7.66 0.88 10.50
CA MET A 60 6.84 1.89 9.83
C MET A 60 5.90 2.62 10.81
N GLY A 61 5.30 1.91 11.77
CA GLY A 61 4.44 2.51 12.79
C GLY A 61 5.21 3.45 13.72
N LYS A 62 6.42 3.06 14.15
CA LYS A 62 7.29 3.92 14.98
C LYS A 62 7.66 5.21 14.28
N GLU A 63 8.03 5.15 13.01
CA GLU A 63 8.38 6.34 12.22
C GLU A 63 7.18 7.29 12.07
N GLN A 64 5.99 6.75 11.84
CA GLN A 64 4.76 7.55 11.75
C GLN A 64 4.41 8.22 13.08
N ILE A 65 4.53 7.49 14.19
CA ILE A 65 4.29 8.03 15.54
C ILE A 65 5.33 9.11 15.87
N ALA A 66 6.61 8.85 15.59
CA ALA A 66 7.69 9.81 15.82
C ALA A 66 7.47 11.11 15.04
N LYS A 67 7.00 11.02 13.80
CA LYS A 67 6.65 12.18 12.97
C LYS A 67 5.41 12.92 13.47
N ALA A 68 4.44 12.20 14.04
CA ALA A 68 3.17 12.77 14.49
C ALA A 68 3.23 13.37 15.90
N ASN A 69 4.18 12.95 16.75
CA ASN A 69 4.28 13.44 18.12
C ASN A 69 4.77 14.89 18.14
N PRO A 70 3.93 15.87 18.55
CA PRO A 70 4.38 17.24 18.74
C PRO A 70 5.37 17.28 19.92
N VAL A 71 6.43 18.08 19.78
CA VAL A 71 7.44 18.23 20.84
C VAL A 71 6.80 18.98 22.01
N VAL A 72 6.42 18.25 23.06
CA VAL A 72 5.91 18.84 24.29
C VAL A 72 7.09 19.43 25.07
N LYS A 73 7.38 20.71 24.84
CA LYS A 73 8.30 21.50 25.68
C LYS A 73 7.48 22.21 26.75
N GLY A 74 7.29 21.56 27.89
CA GLY A 74 6.75 22.21 29.08
C GLY A 74 7.83 23.07 29.74
N GLU A 75 7.50 24.33 30.05
CA GLU A 75 8.36 25.20 30.85
C GLU A 75 8.58 24.55 32.23
N LYS A 76 9.83 24.44 32.68
CA LYS A 76 10.12 23.81 33.98
C LYS A 76 9.54 24.71 35.07
N LEU A 77 8.50 24.23 35.75
CA LEU A 77 7.89 24.95 36.88
C LEU A 77 8.96 25.25 37.93
N HIS A 78 9.17 26.53 38.19
CA HIS A 78 10.05 26.99 39.27
C HIS A 78 9.37 26.70 40.62
N LYS A 79 10.13 26.09 41.52
CA LYS A 79 9.67 25.73 42.87
C LYS A 79 9.47 27.00 43.68
N ILE A 80 8.28 27.16 44.29
CA ILE A 80 7.96 28.20 45.27
C ILE A 80 8.65 27.88 46.59
#